data_AF-A0A9Q0RS79-F1
#
_entry.id   AF-A0A9Q0RS79-F1
#
_cell.length_a   1.000
_cell.length_b   1.000
_cell.length_c   1.000
_cell.angle_alpha   90.00
_cell.angle_beta   90.00
_cell.angle_gamma   90.00
#
_symmetry.space_group_name_H-M   'P 1'
#
loop_
_entity.id
_entity.type
_entity.pdbx_description
1 polymer ?
#
loop_
_entity_poly.entity_id
_entity_poly.type
_entity_poly.pdbx_seq_one_letter_code
_entity_poly.pdbx_strand_id
1 'polypeptide(L)'
;MHSYSAHVECITEDQKYGGINYKQEEFKGKNKQNQWIQQIKNLINEKKFSNSVQNVLQSLVNYDNIPRKKAKFVNFVQNSFRIRDKELINNVWDIFESSIKNSKSNDNSSNGQNAVKRTIDEVETKTDQINNNTKIAKISNEEIDNSVTIQTKTEVPKMKKIIEEILKNMVQLVLKSYARKC
;
A
#
# COMPACT_ATOMS: atom_id res chain seq x y z
N MET A 1 16.54 32.34 -7.88
CA MET A 1 16.64 31.53 -6.65
C MET A 1 15.42 30.63 -6.60
N HIS A 2 15.56 29.37 -6.98
CA HIS A 2 14.47 28.40 -6.83
C HIS A 2 14.40 28.04 -5.35
N SER A 3 13.33 28.46 -4.67
CA SER A 3 13.08 28.05 -3.28
C SER A 3 12.93 26.54 -3.24
N TYR A 4 13.61 25.86 -2.31
CA TYR A 4 13.50 24.41 -2.12
C TYR A 4 12.05 23.95 -1.95
N SER A 5 11.19 24.78 -1.36
CA SER A 5 9.77 24.50 -1.19
C SER A 5 8.98 24.42 -2.51
N ALA A 6 9.54 24.88 -3.63
CA ALA A 6 8.87 24.83 -4.93
C ALA A 6 9.09 23.51 -5.67
N HIS A 7 10.12 22.73 -5.33
CA HIS A 7 10.39 21.45 -5.97
C HIS A 7 9.70 20.31 -5.21
N VAL A 8 8.42 20.13 -5.49
CA VAL A 8 7.58 19.07 -4.90
C VAL A 8 7.33 17.90 -5.85
N GLU A 9 7.78 18.00 -7.10
CA GLU A 9 7.61 17.00 -8.15
C GLU A 9 8.88 16.85 -9.00
N CYS A 10 9.25 15.61 -9.31
CA CYS A 10 10.38 15.31 -10.19
C CYS A 10 10.07 15.75 -11.64
N ILE A 11 11.07 16.29 -12.32
CA ILE A 11 11.03 16.57 -13.76
C ILE A 11 11.58 15.38 -14.54
N THR A 12 10.96 15.00 -15.65
CA THR A 12 11.50 13.98 -16.55
C THR A 12 12.60 14.56 -17.43
N GLU A 13 13.43 13.67 -17.99
CA GLU A 13 14.50 14.06 -18.91
C GLU A 13 13.94 14.75 -20.16
N ASP A 14 12.86 14.22 -20.74
CA ASP A 14 12.19 14.82 -21.90
C ASP A 14 11.52 16.16 -21.57
N GLN A 15 11.02 16.37 -20.34
CA GLN A 15 10.54 17.69 -19.91
C GLN A 15 11.68 18.72 -19.89
N LYS A 16 12.91 18.28 -19.59
CA LYS A 16 14.07 19.17 -19.51
C LYS A 16 14.75 19.37 -20.87
N TYR A 17 14.82 18.33 -21.70
CA TYR A 17 15.61 18.33 -22.94
C TYR A 17 14.81 18.02 -24.22
N GLY A 18 13.52 17.70 -24.12
CA GLY A 18 12.68 17.22 -25.23
C GLY A 18 12.35 18.25 -26.33
N GLY A 19 12.89 19.46 -26.24
CA GLY A 19 12.73 20.49 -27.27
C GLY A 19 11.29 20.98 -27.46
N ILE A 20 11.07 21.73 -28.54
CA ILE A 20 9.80 22.44 -28.82
C ILE A 20 8.64 21.48 -29.11
N ASN A 21 8.93 20.26 -29.59
CA ASN A 21 7.91 19.27 -29.93
C ASN A 21 7.55 18.34 -28.75
N TYR A 22 8.09 18.59 -27.55
CA TYR A 22 7.77 17.77 -26.39
C TYR A 22 6.30 17.92 -26.00
N LYS A 23 5.59 16.80 -25.92
CA LYS A 23 4.24 16.73 -25.38
C LYS A 23 4.29 16.09 -24.00
N GLN A 24 3.93 16.86 -22.98
CA GLN A 24 3.84 16.35 -21.62
C GLN A 24 2.70 15.34 -21.52
N GLU A 25 3.05 14.08 -21.23
CA GLU A 25 2.06 13.06 -20.91
C GLU A 25 1.55 13.24 -19.48
N GLU A 26 0.24 13.09 -19.30
CA GLU A 26 -0.35 13.07 -17.97
C GLU A 26 0.00 11.74 -17.27
N PHE A 27 0.67 11.83 -16.12
CA PHE A 27 1.00 10.65 -15.34
C PHE A 27 -0.27 9.98 -14.81
N LYS A 28 -0.55 8.75 -15.27
CA LYS A 28 -1.71 7.95 -14.85
C LYS A 28 -1.89 7.90 -13.33
N GLY A 29 -0.80 7.86 -12.58
CA GLY A 29 -0.81 7.88 -11.11
C GLY A 29 -1.35 9.20 -10.54
N LYS A 30 -0.89 10.34 -11.07
CA LYS A 30 -1.35 11.68 -10.67
C LYS A 30 -2.83 11.87 -11.04
N ASN A 31 -3.26 11.42 -12.21
CA ASN A 31 -4.67 11.49 -12.60
C ASN A 31 -5.59 10.73 -11.63
N LYS A 32 -5.18 9.52 -11.20
CA LYS A 32 -5.92 8.76 -10.19
C LYS A 32 -5.99 9.49 -8.84
N GLN A 33 -4.91 10.17 -8.44
CA GLN A 33 -4.90 10.97 -7.20
C GLN A 33 -5.79 12.21 -7.32
N ASN A 34 -5.71 12.94 -8.43
CA ASN A 34 -6.57 14.09 -8.71
C ASN A 34 -8.03 13.67 -8.68
N GLN A 35 -8.41 12.61 -9.39
CA GLN A 35 -9.77 12.10 -9.38
C GLN A 35 -10.22 11.72 -7.96
N TRP A 36 -9.35 11.08 -7.18
CA TRP A 36 -9.62 10.75 -5.78
C TRP A 36 -9.92 12.00 -4.95
N ILE A 37 -9.07 13.02 -5.02
CA ILE A 37 -9.26 14.30 -4.31
C ILE A 37 -10.53 15.02 -4.77
N GLN A 38 -10.88 14.97 -6.06
CA GLN A 38 -12.10 15.57 -6.58
C GLN A 38 -13.35 14.94 -5.94
N GLN A 39 -13.38 13.63 -5.70
CA GLN A 39 -14.49 13.00 -4.98
C GLN A 39 -14.62 13.53 -3.55
N ILE A 40 -13.48 13.82 -2.89
CA ILE A 40 -13.48 14.44 -1.56
C ILE A 40 -14.07 15.85 -1.60
N LYS A 41 -13.68 16.66 -2.58
CA LYS A 41 -14.21 18.01 -2.76
C LYS A 41 -15.72 17.99 -2.99
N ASN A 42 -16.21 17.04 -3.79
CA ASN A 42 -17.65 16.86 -4.01
C ASN A 42 -18.39 16.56 -2.71
N LEU A 43 -17.86 15.67 -1.87
CA LEU A 43 -18.46 15.33 -0.58
C LEU A 43 -18.51 16.52 0.39
N ILE A 44 -17.50 17.38 0.39
CA ILE A 44 -17.50 18.61 1.20
C ILE A 44 -18.62 19.56 0.72
N ASN A 45 -18.81 19.68 -0.59
CA ASN A 45 -19.83 20.56 -1.17
C ASN A 45 -21.25 20.10 -0.86
N GLU A 46 -21.49 18.79 -0.73
CA GLU A 46 -22.81 18.25 -0.37
C GLU A 46 -23.26 18.67 1.03
N LYS A 47 -22.35 18.97 1.97
CA LYS A 47 -22.63 19.41 3.35
C LYS A 47 -23.68 18.59 4.13
N LYS A 48 -23.83 17.28 3.82
CA LYS A 48 -24.83 16.39 4.46
C LYS A 48 -24.36 15.76 5.77
N PHE A 49 -23.09 15.90 6.12
CA PHE A 49 -22.46 15.16 7.22
C PHE A 49 -22.29 16.01 8.48
N SER A 50 -22.06 15.35 9.62
CA SER A 50 -21.78 16.01 10.89
C SER A 50 -20.55 16.92 10.81
N ASN A 51 -20.50 17.94 11.67
CA ASN A 51 -19.40 18.91 11.70
C ASN A 51 -18.04 18.24 11.88
N SER A 52 -17.96 17.21 12.74
CA SER A 52 -16.72 16.44 12.96
C SER A 52 -16.23 15.76 11.69
N VAL A 53 -17.13 15.15 10.91
CA VAL A 53 -16.80 14.54 9.62
C VAL A 53 -16.36 15.60 8.61
N GLN A 54 -17.09 16.70 8.51
CA GLN A 54 -16.75 17.80 7.59
C GLN A 54 -15.36 18.39 7.87
N ASN A 55 -15.00 18.57 9.14
CA ASN A 55 -13.67 19.08 9.51
C ASN A 55 -12.54 18.15 9.04
N VAL A 56 -12.73 16.83 9.15
CA VAL A 56 -11.76 15.85 8.62
C VAL A 56 -11.69 15.92 7.10
N LEU A 57 -12.83 16.00 6.41
CA LEU A 57 -12.90 16.10 4.96
C LEU A 57 -12.20 17.37 4.44
N GLN A 58 -12.43 18.52 5.07
CA GLN A 58 -11.77 19.79 4.73
C GLN A 58 -10.26 19.70 4.92
N SER A 59 -9.82 19.08 6.02
CA SER A 59 -8.40 18.88 6.29
C SER A 59 -7.73 17.98 5.24
N LEU A 60 -8.44 16.96 4.74
CA LEU A 60 -7.95 16.05 3.71
C LEU A 60 -7.61 16.75 2.40
N VAL A 61 -8.42 17.74 1.97
CA VAL A 61 -8.22 18.41 0.67
C VAL A 61 -6.93 19.23 0.61
N ASN A 62 -6.32 19.54 1.75
CA ASN A 62 -5.03 20.23 1.81
C ASN A 62 -3.84 19.32 1.43
N TYR A 63 -4.07 18.02 1.21
CA TYR A 63 -3.03 17.05 0.88
C TYR A 63 -3.20 16.51 -0.56
N ASP A 64 -2.13 16.56 -1.34
CA ASP A 64 -2.13 16.08 -2.73
C ASP A 64 -1.98 14.55 -2.86
N ASN A 65 -1.55 13.88 -1.79
CA ASN A 65 -1.32 12.43 -1.79
C ASN A 65 -2.01 11.78 -0.59
N ILE A 66 -3.25 11.36 -0.82
CA ILE A 66 -4.09 10.75 0.21
C ILE A 66 -4.10 9.22 0.01
N PRO A 67 -3.86 8.42 1.06
CA PRO A 67 -3.90 6.97 0.93
C PRO A 67 -5.27 6.43 0.53
N ARG A 68 -5.28 5.51 -0.44
CA ARG A 68 -6.50 4.89 -1.00
C ARG A 68 -6.82 3.51 -0.43
N LYS A 69 -6.07 3.04 0.57
CA LYS A 69 -6.33 1.79 1.29
C LYS A 69 -6.78 2.11 2.71
N LYS A 70 -7.84 1.47 3.21
CA LYS A 70 -8.45 1.77 4.52
C LYS A 70 -7.42 1.81 5.65
N ALA A 71 -6.64 0.75 5.84
CA ALA A 71 -5.66 0.69 6.93
C ALA A 71 -4.60 1.81 6.84
N LYS A 72 -4.15 2.15 5.63
CA LYS A 72 -3.17 3.23 5.42
C LYS A 72 -3.80 4.60 5.61
N PHE A 73 -5.05 4.77 5.19
CA PHE A 73 -5.83 5.99 5.40
C PHE A 73 -6.07 6.23 6.89
N VAL A 74 -6.51 5.22 7.63
CA VAL A 74 -6.72 5.33 9.08
C VAL A 74 -5.43 5.75 9.76
N ASN A 75 -4.32 5.06 9.49
CA ASN A 75 -3.03 5.43 10.06
C ASN A 75 -2.58 6.85 9.65
N PHE A 76 -2.83 7.25 8.41
CA PHE A 76 -2.52 8.59 7.93
C PHE A 76 -3.31 9.66 8.68
N VAL A 77 -4.64 9.52 8.79
CA VAL A 77 -5.47 10.49 9.50
C VAL A 77 -5.11 10.53 10.98
N GLN A 78 -4.86 9.38 11.61
CA GLN A 78 -4.47 9.32 13.01
C GLN A 78 -3.16 10.05 13.29
N ASN A 79 -2.16 9.89 12.43
CA ASN A 79 -0.84 10.50 12.64
C ASN A 79 -0.78 11.94 12.14
N SER A 80 -1.15 12.17 10.87
CA SER A 80 -1.05 13.47 10.21
C SER A 80 -1.98 14.50 10.85
N PHE A 81 -3.21 14.11 11.23
CA PHE A 81 -4.21 15.05 11.76
C PHE A 81 -4.32 14.95 13.29
N ARG A 82 -3.61 13.99 13.91
CA ARG A 82 -3.61 13.73 15.36
C ARG A 82 -5.00 13.41 15.92
N ILE A 83 -5.87 12.83 15.10
CA ILE A 83 -7.22 12.42 15.48
C ILE A 83 -7.16 10.99 16.01
N ARG A 84 -7.46 10.78 17.30
CA ARG A 84 -7.39 9.44 17.93
C ARG A 84 -8.68 8.64 17.81
N ASP A 85 -9.79 9.31 17.55
CA ASP A 85 -11.11 8.69 17.40
C ASP A 85 -11.15 7.82 16.13
N LYS A 86 -11.03 6.51 16.31
CA LYS A 86 -11.06 5.53 15.22
C LYS A 86 -12.44 5.39 14.60
N GLU A 87 -13.51 5.57 15.37
CA GLU A 87 -14.87 5.40 14.87
C GLU A 87 -15.21 6.53 13.90
N LEU A 88 -14.85 7.77 14.25
CA LEU A 88 -14.97 8.92 13.35
C LEU A 88 -14.21 8.70 12.04
N ILE A 89 -12.96 8.22 12.12
CA ILE A 89 -12.12 8.01 10.91
C ILE A 89 -12.68 6.88 10.04
N ASN A 90 -13.18 5.81 10.65
CA ASN A 90 -13.84 4.73 9.93
C ASN A 90 -15.12 5.21 9.26
N ASN A 91 -15.94 6.02 9.94
CA ASN A 91 -17.14 6.61 9.37
C ASN A 91 -16.80 7.50 8.15
N VAL A 92 -15.79 8.37 8.29
CA VAL A 92 -15.28 9.18 7.17
C VAL A 92 -14.86 8.28 5.99
N TRP A 93 -14.15 7.19 6.25
CA TRP A 93 -13.76 6.22 5.22
C TRP A 93 -14.96 5.56 4.54
N ASP A 94 -15.95 5.14 5.31
CA ASP A 94 -17.12 4.43 4.79
C ASP A 94 -18.00 5.37 3.93
N ILE A 95 -18.08 6.66 4.28
CA ILE A 95 -18.69 7.71 3.46
C ILE A 95 -17.95 7.85 2.11
N PHE A 96 -16.62 7.90 2.14
CA PHE A 96 -15.81 7.95 0.92
C PHE A 96 -16.03 6.75 0.01
N GLU A 97 -15.96 5.55 0.59
CA GLU A 97 -16.09 4.32 -0.16
C GLU A 97 -17.46 4.22 -0.83
N SER A 98 -18.51 4.64 -0.13
CA SER A 98 -19.88 4.67 -0.63
C SER A 98 -20.05 5.65 -1.79
N SER A 99 -19.52 6.87 -1.65
CA SER A 99 -19.56 7.89 -2.71
C SER A 99 -18.90 7.40 -4.00
N ILE A 100 -17.73 6.79 -3.88
CA ILE A 100 -16.96 6.31 -5.03
C ILE A 100 -17.62 5.11 -5.71
N LYS A 101 -18.26 4.23 -4.94
CA LYS A 101 -19.09 3.15 -5.49
C LYS A 101 -20.26 3.73 -6.29
N ASN A 102 -20.93 4.76 -5.76
CA ASN A 102 -22.08 5.39 -6.41
C ASN A 102 -21.71 6.15 -7.70
N SER A 103 -20.56 6.83 -7.75
CA SER A 103 -20.09 7.49 -8.97
C SER A 103 -19.82 6.48 -10.09
N LYS A 104 -19.23 5.32 -9.76
CA LYS A 104 -18.97 4.26 -10.74
C LYS A 104 -20.24 3.60 -11.26
N SER A 105 -21.30 3.50 -10.47
CA SER A 105 -22.57 2.92 -10.94
C SER A 105 -23.29 3.83 -11.95
N ASN A 106 -23.15 5.16 -11.83
CA ASN A 106 -23.79 6.10 -12.76
C ASN A 106 -23.11 6.14 -14.14
N ASP A 107 -21.80 5.86 -14.21
CA ASP A 107 -21.06 5.82 -15.48
C ASP A 107 -21.26 4.51 -16.27
N ASN A 108 -21.82 3.46 -15.67
CA ASN A 108 -21.98 2.13 -16.28
C ASN A 108 -23.39 1.84 -16.83
N SER A 109 -24.25 2.85 -16.96
CA SER A 109 -25.60 2.65 -17.53
C SER A 109 -25.62 2.43 -19.06
N SER A 110 -24.46 2.27 -19.68
CA SER A 110 -24.29 1.73 -21.03
C SER A 110 -23.13 0.72 -21.06
N ASN A 111 -23.24 -0.39 -20.32
CA ASN A 111 -23.08 -1.76 -20.86
C ASN A 111 -23.02 -2.80 -19.71
N GLY A 112 -23.94 -3.77 -19.72
CA GLY A 112 -23.70 -5.15 -19.25
C GLY A 112 -23.48 -5.37 -17.75
N GLN A 113 -24.53 -5.90 -17.11
CA GLN A 113 -24.55 -6.49 -15.77
C GLN A 113 -23.41 -7.51 -15.54
N ASN A 114 -22.69 -7.38 -14.43
CA ASN A 114 -22.25 -8.53 -13.64
C ASN A 114 -21.88 -8.12 -12.20
N ALA A 115 -22.70 -8.58 -11.27
CA ALA A 115 -22.48 -8.49 -9.85
C ALA A 115 -21.34 -9.44 -9.45
N VAL A 116 -20.17 -8.90 -9.08
CA VAL A 116 -19.16 -9.63 -8.30
C VAL A 116 -18.61 -8.70 -7.23
N LYS A 117 -18.92 -9.06 -5.98
CA LYS A 117 -18.25 -8.63 -4.75
C LYS A 117 -16.76 -8.92 -4.89
N ARG A 118 -15.96 -7.91 -5.28
CA ARG A 118 -14.50 -7.95 -5.24
C ARG A 118 -14.00 -6.98 -4.16
N THR A 119 -13.52 -7.58 -3.08
CA THR A 119 -12.53 -7.00 -2.18
C THR A 119 -11.37 -6.45 -3.00
N ILE A 120 -11.06 -5.16 -2.84
CA ILE A 120 -9.89 -4.53 -3.46
C ILE A 120 -8.68 -4.91 -2.61
N ASP A 121 -8.20 -6.13 -2.81
CA ASP A 121 -6.81 -6.50 -2.57
C ASP A 121 -6.32 -7.24 -3.82
N GLU A 122 -5.17 -6.78 -4.33
CA GLU A 122 -4.30 -7.47 -5.29
C GLU A 122 -4.73 -7.55 -6.77
N VAL A 123 -4.30 -6.55 -7.57
CA VAL A 123 -3.86 -6.78 -8.96
C VAL A 123 -2.66 -5.86 -9.23
N GLU A 124 -1.45 -6.43 -9.16
CA GLU A 124 -0.27 -5.95 -9.87
C GLU A 124 0.42 -7.18 -10.48
N THR A 125 0.12 -7.44 -11.76
CA THR A 125 0.87 -8.40 -12.58
C THR A 125 2.22 -7.82 -12.92
N LYS A 126 3.26 -8.59 -12.58
CA LYS A 126 4.67 -8.38 -12.90
C LYS A 126 4.95 -8.67 -14.37
N THR A 127 5.65 -7.74 -15.04
CA THR A 127 6.65 -7.89 -16.12
C THR A 127 7.40 -6.53 -16.10
N ASP A 128 8.72 -6.37 -16.05
CA ASP A 128 9.84 -7.19 -16.48
C ASP A 128 11.09 -6.99 -15.60
N GLN A 129 12.02 -7.94 -15.74
CA GLN A 129 13.31 -8.07 -15.08
C GLN A 129 14.27 -6.92 -15.43
N ILE A 130 15.20 -6.60 -14.52
CA ILE A 130 16.66 -6.54 -14.80
C ILE A 130 17.43 -6.56 -13.47
N ASN A 131 18.51 -7.35 -13.50
CA ASN A 131 19.44 -7.75 -12.45
C ASN A 131 20.26 -6.59 -11.86
N ASN A 132 20.72 -6.74 -10.61
CA ASN A 132 22.14 -6.97 -10.30
C ASN A 132 22.44 -6.89 -8.79
N ASN A 133 22.63 -8.09 -8.23
CA ASN A 133 23.64 -8.53 -7.28
C ASN A 133 24.39 -7.53 -6.36
N THR A 134 24.47 -7.95 -5.08
CA THR A 134 25.68 -8.05 -4.24
C THR A 134 25.82 -7.14 -3.00
N LYS A 135 25.97 -7.86 -1.86
CA LYS A 135 26.66 -7.55 -0.57
C LYS A 135 25.96 -6.62 0.43
N ILE A 136 25.45 -7.15 1.55
CA ILE A 136 26.12 -7.67 2.77
C ILE A 136 26.08 -6.62 3.91
N ALA A 137 25.76 -7.15 5.10
CA ALA A 137 26.06 -6.69 6.46
C ALA A 137 25.08 -5.74 7.17
N LYS A 138 24.50 -6.28 8.25
CA LYS A 138 24.30 -5.72 9.61
C LYS A 138 23.89 -6.92 10.49
N ILE A 139 24.79 -7.58 11.23
CA ILE A 139 25.42 -7.23 12.53
C ILE A 139 24.38 -7.05 13.66
N SER A 140 24.41 -8.03 14.60
CA SER A 140 24.19 -8.03 16.09
C SER A 140 22.98 -7.30 16.69
N ASN A 141 22.32 -7.69 17.79
CA ASN A 141 22.49 -8.74 18.81
C ASN A 141 21.14 -8.89 19.57
N GLU A 142 20.95 -10.09 20.17
CA GLU A 142 20.34 -10.46 21.47
C GLU A 142 19.04 -9.77 21.98
N GLU A 143 17.95 -10.54 22.09
CA GLU A 143 17.34 -11.19 23.30
C GLU A 143 16.28 -10.26 23.95
N ILE A 144 15.08 -10.64 24.42
CA ILE A 144 14.64 -11.70 25.33
C ILE A 144 13.10 -11.89 25.19
N ASP A 145 12.68 -13.16 25.11
CA ASP A 145 11.56 -13.84 25.81
C ASP A 145 10.17 -13.17 25.96
N ASN A 146 9.14 -13.76 25.36
CA ASN A 146 8.19 -14.60 26.12
C ASN A 146 6.98 -15.07 25.29
N SER A 147 6.64 -16.34 25.53
CA SER A 147 5.40 -17.08 25.29
C SER A 147 4.25 -16.37 24.56
N VAL A 148 3.77 -16.95 23.46
CA VAL A 148 2.34 -17.31 23.29
C VAL A 148 2.25 -18.33 22.16
N THR A 149 1.78 -19.52 22.53
CA THR A 149 1.29 -20.58 21.64
C THR A 149 0.23 -20.01 20.69
N ILE A 150 0.53 -19.97 19.39
CA ILE A 150 -0.51 -19.84 18.36
C ILE A 150 -0.42 -21.05 17.45
N GLN A 151 -1.38 -21.96 17.64
CA GLN A 151 -1.66 -23.03 16.70
C GLN A 151 -2.20 -22.40 15.41
N THR A 152 -1.35 -22.24 14.40
CA THR A 152 -1.80 -21.97 13.02
C THR A 152 -1.70 -23.25 12.20
N LYS A 153 -2.84 -23.95 12.05
CA LYS A 153 -3.05 -24.92 10.98
C LYS A 153 -3.10 -24.17 9.65
N THR A 154 -2.00 -24.19 8.90
CA THR A 154 -1.97 -23.73 7.50
C THR A 154 -1.04 -24.65 6.70
N GLU A 155 -1.58 -25.68 6.05
CA GLU A 155 -0.99 -26.37 4.88
C GLU A 155 0.55 -26.61 4.90
N VAL A 156 1.05 -27.56 5.72
CA VAL A 156 2.50 -27.83 5.80
C VAL A 156 2.94 -29.32 5.76
N PRO A 157 2.31 -30.27 5.04
CA PRO A 157 2.87 -31.63 5.00
C PRO A 157 4.13 -31.72 4.12
N LYS A 158 4.22 -30.95 3.02
CA LYS A 158 5.41 -30.98 2.13
C LYS A 158 6.58 -30.20 2.71
N MET A 159 6.37 -28.99 3.23
CA MET A 159 7.48 -28.18 3.77
C MET A 159 8.07 -28.77 5.06
N LYS A 160 7.25 -29.37 5.94
CA LYS A 160 7.76 -30.06 7.13
C LYS A 160 8.63 -31.26 6.79
N LYS A 161 8.25 -32.07 5.79
CA LYS A 161 9.05 -33.20 5.31
C LYS A 161 10.40 -32.75 4.74
N ILE A 162 10.40 -31.68 3.95
CA ILE A 162 11.64 -31.11 3.40
C ILE A 162 12.56 -30.61 4.52
N ILE A 163 12.02 -29.94 5.53
CA ILE A 163 12.79 -29.46 6.69
C ILE A 163 13.36 -30.64 7.48
N GLU A 164 12.57 -31.69 7.75
CA GLU A 164 13.08 -32.89 8.44
C GLU A 164 14.20 -33.59 7.66
N GLU A 165 14.07 -33.66 6.33
CA GLU A 165 15.06 -34.31 5.46
C GLU A 165 16.37 -33.52 5.41
N ILE A 166 16.29 -32.18 5.37
CA ILE A 166 17.46 -31.30 5.47
C ILE A 166 18.16 -31.47 6.83
N LEU A 167 17.40 -31.50 7.92
CA LEU A 167 17.96 -31.68 9.27
C LEU A 167 18.64 -33.05 9.43
N LYS A 168 18.03 -34.13 8.93
CA LYS A 168 18.64 -35.47 8.94
C LYS A 168 19.95 -35.51 8.16
N ASN A 169 20.01 -34.86 6.99
CA ASN A 169 21.21 -34.83 6.18
C ASN A 169 22.33 -34.00 6.84
N MET A 170 22.00 -32.87 7.46
CA MET A 170 22.98 -32.07 8.22
C MET A 170 23.56 -32.85 9.40
N VAL A 171 22.72 -33.53 10.18
CA VAL A 171 23.18 -34.38 11.29
C VAL A 171 24.10 -35.49 10.79
N GLN A 172 23.76 -36.15 9.67
CA GLN A 172 24.61 -37.17 9.07
C GLN A 172 25.96 -36.63 8.59
N LEU A 173 26.01 -35.43 8.02
CA LEU A 173 27.27 -34.79 7.62
C LEU A 173 28.15 -34.44 8.82
N VAL A 174 27.55 -33.94 9.90
CA VAL A 174 28.27 -33.64 11.15
C VAL A 174 28.84 -34.93 11.76
N LEU A 175 28.04 -36.00 11.84
CA LEU A 175 28.49 -37.30 12.33
C LEU A 175 29.60 -37.90 11.46
N LYS A 176 29.48 -37.84 10.12
CA LYS A 176 30.53 -38.28 9.19
C LYS A 176 31.79 -37.42 9.25
N SER A 177 31.67 -36.14 9.60
CA SER A 177 32.81 -35.26 9.86
C SER A 177 33.53 -35.69 11.15
N TYR A 178 32.77 -35.97 12.20
CA TYR A 178 33.30 -36.37 13.50
C TYR A 178 33.98 -37.74 13.44
N ALA A 179 33.42 -38.69 12.69
CA ALA A 179 33.98 -40.03 12.48
C ALA A 179 35.26 -40.06 11.61
N ARG A 180 35.62 -38.95 10.93
CA ARG A 180 36.85 -38.83 10.13
C ARG A 180 38.01 -38.16 10.88
N LYS A 181 37.80 -37.78 12.14
CA LYS A 181 38.80 -37.13 13.01
C LYS A 181 39.41 -38.09 14.07
N CYS A 182 39.18 -39.39 13.92
CA CYS A 182 39.86 -40.44 14.68
C CYS A 182 40.72 -41.29 13.74
#